data_AF-A0A1B6LDU2-F1
#
_entry.id   AF-A0A1B6LDU2-F1
#
_cell.length_a   1.000
_cell.length_b   1.000
_cell.length_c   1.000
_cell.angle_alpha   90.00
_cell.angle_beta   90.00
_cell.angle_gamma   90.00
#
_symmetry.space_group_name_H-M   'P 1'
#
loop_
_entity.id
_entity.type
_entity.pdbx_description
1 polymer ?
#
loop_
_entity_poly.entity_id
_entity_poly.type
_entity_poly.pdbx_seq_one_letter_code
_entity_poly.pdbx_strand_id
1 'polypeptide(L)'
;LDLGQCLWRRLLVVEIEIDEDEKNTAKNALLLWCQRKTTGYSGVSIQDFTGSWRSGLGFNALIHAHRPDLIDFAKLQPAQHIDNLNNAFDIANNELGIPRLLDAEDVDTSIPDEMSIITYVASYYHTFARMKNEMKSGRRIANVTTRDLE
;
A
#
# COMPACT_ATOMS: atom_id res chain seq x y z
N LEU A 1 -0.17 -21.84 -9.89
CA LEU A 1 -1.02 -20.97 -9.05
C LEU A 1 -0.59 -21.25 -7.62
N ASP A 2 0.28 -20.39 -7.10
CA ASP A 2 1.04 -20.61 -5.87
C ASP A 2 0.09 -20.65 -4.65
N LEU A 3 0.36 -21.57 -3.72
CA LEU A 3 -0.35 -21.71 -2.44
C LEU A 3 -0.38 -20.39 -1.65
N GLY A 4 0.57 -19.49 -1.93
CA GLY A 4 0.54 -18.08 -1.53
C GLY A 4 -0.75 -17.38 -1.95
N GLN A 5 -1.14 -17.34 -3.22
CA GLN A 5 -2.37 -16.64 -3.64
C GLN A 5 -3.65 -17.21 -3.01
N CYS A 6 -3.69 -18.53 -2.75
CA CYS A 6 -4.81 -19.16 -2.07
C CYS A 6 -4.88 -18.81 -0.58
N LEU A 7 -3.73 -18.67 0.11
CA LEU A 7 -3.68 -18.23 1.50
C LEU A 7 -4.08 -16.77 1.65
N TRP A 8 -3.71 -15.90 0.71
CA TRP A 8 -4.11 -14.49 0.72
C TRP A 8 -5.60 -14.34 0.39
N ARG A 9 -6.14 -15.13 -0.55
CA ARG A 9 -7.59 -15.20 -0.79
C ARG A 9 -8.35 -15.78 0.41
N ARG A 10 -7.73 -16.67 1.18
CA ARG A 10 -8.31 -17.25 2.41
C ARG A 10 -8.12 -16.39 3.66
N LEU A 11 -7.17 -15.46 3.65
CA LEU A 11 -7.04 -14.38 4.65
C LEU A 11 -8.05 -13.26 4.40
N LEU A 12 -8.37 -12.97 3.13
CA LEU A 12 -9.46 -12.06 2.77
C LEU A 12 -10.85 -12.64 3.06
N VAL A 13 -11.00 -13.97 2.99
CA VAL A 13 -12.24 -14.70 3.34
C VAL A 13 -12.14 -15.28 4.75
N VAL A 14 -11.60 -14.50 5.67
CA VAL A 14 -11.91 -14.69 7.08
C VAL A 14 -13.07 -13.76 7.38
N GLU A 15 -14.27 -14.17 6.94
CA GLU A 15 -15.54 -13.77 7.57
C GLU A 15 -15.59 -14.38 8.99
N ILE A 16 -14.59 -14.10 9.82
CA ILE A 16 -14.88 -14.01 11.24
C ILE A 16 -15.80 -12.80 11.34
N GLU A 17 -16.87 -12.93 12.12
CA GLU A 17 -17.73 -11.82 12.52
C GLU A 17 -16.88 -10.82 13.33
N ILE A 18 -16.00 -10.09 12.65
CA ILE A 18 -15.32 -8.94 13.21
C ILE A 18 -16.43 -7.92 13.42
N ASP A 19 -16.54 -7.45 14.65
CA ASP A 19 -17.52 -6.43 15.03
C ASP A 19 -17.39 -5.22 14.09
N GLU A 20 -18.52 -4.62 13.74
CA GLU A 20 -18.56 -3.46 12.84
C GLU A 20 -17.71 -2.31 13.38
N ASP A 21 -17.68 -2.16 14.70
CA ASP A 21 -16.84 -1.19 15.41
C ASP A 21 -15.33 -1.46 15.26
N GLU A 22 -14.93 -2.73 15.29
CA GLU A 22 -13.53 -3.13 15.12
C GLU A 22 -13.09 -2.99 13.65
N LYS A 23 -13.97 -3.33 12.70
CA LYS A 23 -13.76 -3.06 11.27
C LYS A 23 -13.57 -1.57 10.99
N ASN A 24 -14.42 -0.72 11.57
CA ASN A 24 -14.30 0.73 11.47
C ASN A 24 -12.99 1.24 12.08
N THR A 25 -12.57 0.70 13.21
CA THR A 25 -11.30 1.06 13.84
C THR A 25 -10.10 0.69 12.96
N ALA A 26 -10.08 -0.51 12.39
CA ALA A 26 -9.03 -0.96 11.48
C ALA A 26 -8.97 -0.11 10.19
N LYS A 27 -10.14 0.19 9.59
CA LYS A 27 -10.24 1.07 8.42
C LYS A 27 -9.68 2.46 8.73
N ASN A 28 -10.07 3.05 9.85
CA ASN A 28 -9.60 4.37 10.26
C ASN A 28 -8.09 4.41 10.53
N ALA A 29 -7.54 3.34 11.13
CA ALA A 29 -6.10 3.22 11.34
C ALA A 29 -5.33 3.13 10.01
N LEU A 30 -5.85 2.37 9.03
CA LEU A 30 -5.26 2.28 7.70
C LEU A 30 -5.34 3.63 6.95
N LEU A 31 -6.47 4.34 7.07
CA LEU A 31 -6.64 5.67 6.48
C LEU A 31 -5.62 6.66 7.05
N LEU A 32 -5.48 6.69 8.38
CA LEU A 32 -4.52 7.54 9.07
C LEU A 32 -3.08 7.21 8.66
N TRP A 33 -2.76 5.92 8.46
CA TRP A 33 -1.45 5.53 7.94
C TRP A 33 -1.20 6.09 6.54
N CYS A 34 -2.18 5.99 5.63
CA CYS A 34 -2.08 6.53 4.27
C CYS A 34 -1.85 8.04 4.30
N GLN A 35 -2.63 8.77 5.09
CA GLN A 35 -2.51 10.21 5.25
C GLN A 35 -1.12 10.59 5.75
N ARG A 36 -0.64 9.96 6.82
CA ARG A 36 0.70 10.25 7.38
C ARG A 36 1.83 9.96 6.40
N LYS A 37 1.68 8.95 5.54
CA LYS A 37 2.69 8.58 4.53
C LYS A 37 2.67 9.48 3.31
N THR A 38 1.53 10.07 2.99
CA THR A 38 1.35 10.93 1.82
C THR A 38 1.34 12.43 2.17
N THR A 39 1.52 12.80 3.44
CA THR A 39 1.72 14.21 3.84
C THR A 39 2.85 14.86 3.05
N GLY A 40 2.53 15.98 2.39
CA GLY A 40 3.50 16.79 1.63
C GLY A 40 3.61 16.44 0.14
N TYR A 41 2.89 15.41 -0.34
CA TYR A 41 2.82 15.11 -1.77
C TYR A 41 1.80 16.01 -2.45
N SER A 42 2.25 16.78 -3.45
CA SER A 42 1.37 17.64 -4.25
C SER A 42 0.34 16.82 -5.01
N GLY A 43 -0.92 17.29 -5.03
CA GLY A 43 -2.02 16.60 -5.71
C GLY A 43 -2.54 15.35 -4.99
N VAL A 44 -2.06 15.05 -3.78
CA VAL A 44 -2.52 13.91 -2.97
C VAL A 44 -3.29 14.39 -1.74
N SER A 45 -4.56 13.98 -1.64
CA SER A 45 -5.39 14.19 -0.45
C SER A 45 -6.21 12.92 -0.21
N ILE A 46 -5.78 12.09 0.73
CA ILE A 46 -6.45 10.82 1.04
C ILE A 46 -7.50 11.05 2.13
N GLN A 47 -8.77 11.00 1.76
CA GLN A 47 -9.91 11.24 2.66
C GLN A 47 -10.82 10.01 2.81
N ASP A 48 -10.76 9.09 1.85
CA ASP A 48 -11.56 7.88 1.77
C ASP A 48 -10.78 6.74 1.11
N PHE A 49 -11.44 5.59 0.95
CA PHE A 49 -10.97 4.47 0.13
C PHE A 49 -11.76 4.34 -1.18
N THR A 50 -12.21 5.45 -1.74
CA THR A 50 -12.92 5.48 -3.02
C THR A 50 -12.30 6.54 -3.93
N GLY A 51 -12.90 7.72 -4.03
CA GLY A 51 -12.52 8.78 -4.96
C GLY A 51 -11.12 9.32 -4.75
N SER A 52 -10.58 9.29 -3.52
CA SER A 52 -9.23 9.79 -3.20
C SER A 52 -8.12 9.03 -3.94
N TRP A 53 -8.39 7.80 -4.40
CA TRP A 53 -7.41 6.92 -5.03
C TRP A 53 -7.49 6.92 -6.56
N ARG A 54 -8.56 7.50 -7.10
CA ARG A 54 -8.91 7.48 -8.52
C ARG A 54 -7.81 8.02 -9.44
N SER A 55 -7.10 9.07 -9.02
CA SER A 55 -6.04 9.68 -9.84
C SER A 55 -4.75 8.84 -9.92
N GLY A 56 -4.65 7.76 -9.13
CA GLY A 56 -3.45 6.93 -9.01
C GLY A 56 -2.31 7.55 -8.19
N LEU A 57 -2.36 8.87 -7.90
CA LEU A 57 -1.29 9.55 -7.17
C LEU A 57 -1.12 9.03 -5.74
N GLY A 58 -2.20 8.61 -5.08
CA GLY A 58 -2.15 8.02 -3.74
C GLY A 58 -1.28 6.76 -3.68
N PHE A 59 -1.45 5.84 -4.63
CA PHE A 59 -0.64 4.63 -4.72
C PHE A 59 0.83 4.93 -5.00
N ASN A 60 1.11 5.80 -5.97
CA ASN A 60 2.48 6.23 -6.30
C ASN A 60 3.17 6.91 -5.10
N ALA A 61 2.44 7.74 -4.35
CA ALA A 61 2.98 8.43 -3.18
C ALA A 61 3.33 7.44 -2.06
N LEU A 62 2.50 6.41 -1.83
CA LEU A 62 2.82 5.36 -0.87
C LEU A 62 4.11 4.61 -1.23
N ILE A 63 4.32 4.30 -2.52
CA ILE A 63 5.56 3.67 -3.00
C ILE A 63 6.74 4.62 -2.78
N HIS A 64 6.67 5.85 -3.30
CA HIS A 64 7.75 6.83 -3.20
C HIS A 64 8.13 7.14 -1.74
N ALA A 65 7.16 7.18 -0.82
CA ALA A 65 7.41 7.42 0.60
C ALA A 65 8.24 6.33 1.30
N HIS A 66 8.32 5.13 0.73
CA HIS A 66 9.09 4.00 1.27
C HIS A 66 10.30 3.64 0.40
N ARG A 67 10.18 3.81 -0.92
CA ARG A 67 11.18 3.51 -1.94
C ARG A 67 11.20 4.64 -2.97
N PRO A 68 11.80 5.79 -2.62
CA PRO A 68 11.82 6.96 -3.50
C PRO A 68 12.61 6.71 -4.80
N ASP A 69 13.49 5.71 -4.80
CA ASP A 69 14.26 5.27 -5.95
C ASP A 69 13.41 4.64 -7.07
N LEU A 70 12.18 4.20 -6.79
CA LEU A 70 11.32 3.51 -7.75
C LEU A 70 10.36 4.43 -8.51
N ILE A 71 10.12 5.65 -8.02
CA ILE A 71 9.08 6.55 -8.57
C ILE A 71 9.66 7.94 -8.76
N ASP A 72 9.57 8.49 -9.97
CA ASP A 72 9.82 9.92 -10.20
C ASP A 72 8.50 10.70 -10.02
N PHE A 73 8.13 10.96 -8.77
CA PHE A 73 6.81 11.50 -8.43
C PHE A 73 6.57 12.88 -9.08
N ALA A 74 7.62 13.67 -9.27
CA ALA A 74 7.52 15.01 -9.83
C ALA A 74 7.04 15.02 -11.30
N LYS A 75 7.16 13.90 -12.02
CA LYS A 75 6.70 13.77 -13.40
C LYS A 75 5.24 13.36 -13.51
N LEU A 76 4.63 12.83 -12.45
CA LEU A 76 3.25 12.37 -12.47
C LEU A 76 2.27 13.53 -12.60
N GLN A 77 1.21 13.32 -13.40
CA GLN A 77 0.20 14.34 -13.66
C GLN A 77 -1.15 13.90 -13.11
N PRO A 78 -1.86 14.73 -12.31
CA PRO A 78 -3.14 14.35 -11.73
C PRO A 78 -4.21 13.95 -12.74
N ALA A 79 -4.14 14.42 -14.00
CA ALA A 79 -5.11 14.12 -15.04
C ALA A 79 -4.88 12.77 -15.76
N GLN A 80 -3.71 12.15 -15.57
CA GLN A 80 -3.33 10.89 -16.22
C GLN A 80 -3.63 9.69 -15.32
N HIS A 81 -4.91 9.49 -14.98
CA HIS A 81 -5.34 8.50 -13.98
C HIS A 81 -4.86 7.08 -14.30
N ILE A 82 -5.21 6.59 -15.50
CA ILE A 82 -4.90 5.22 -15.95
C ILE A 82 -3.38 4.98 -15.97
N ASP A 83 -2.60 5.94 -16.46
CA ASP A 83 -1.14 5.81 -16.50
C ASP A 83 -0.53 5.79 -15.10
N ASN A 84 -0.98 6.69 -14.21
CA ASN A 84 -0.53 6.72 -12.82
C ASN A 84 -0.87 5.41 -12.10
N LEU A 85 -2.09 4.89 -12.28
CA LEU A 85 -2.55 3.65 -11.67
C LEU A 85 -1.71 2.46 -12.16
N ASN A 86 -1.58 2.28 -13.47
CA ASN A 86 -0.77 1.21 -14.05
C ASN A 86 0.70 1.30 -13.59
N ASN A 87 1.29 2.51 -13.59
CA ASN A 87 2.65 2.71 -13.09
C ASN A 87 2.83 2.21 -11.64
N ALA A 88 1.91 2.59 -10.75
CA ALA A 88 1.98 2.13 -9.36
C ALA A 88 1.79 0.62 -9.25
N PHE A 89 0.84 0.05 -9.97
CA PHE A 89 0.49 -1.37 -9.86
C PHE A 89 1.61 -2.26 -10.41
N ASP A 90 2.22 -1.87 -11.53
CA ASP A 90 3.32 -2.60 -12.15
C ASP A 90 4.58 -2.53 -11.29
N ILE A 91 4.93 -1.37 -10.73
CA ILE A 91 6.07 -1.23 -9.81
C ILE A 91 5.83 -2.01 -8.53
N ALA A 92 4.62 -1.94 -7.96
CA ALA A 92 4.27 -2.70 -6.77
C ALA A 92 4.41 -4.21 -6.99
N ASN A 93 3.98 -4.71 -8.15
CA ASN A 93 4.13 -6.11 -8.50
C ASN A 93 5.58 -6.52 -8.75
N ASN A 94 6.29 -5.78 -9.62
CA ASN A 94 7.60 -6.19 -10.13
C ASN A 94 8.73 -5.96 -9.11
N GLU A 95 8.66 -4.86 -8.35
CA GLU A 95 9.77 -4.42 -7.48
C GLU A 95 9.49 -4.69 -5.99
N LEU A 96 8.22 -4.74 -5.59
CA LEU A 96 7.83 -4.90 -4.18
C LEU A 96 7.14 -6.25 -3.89
N GLY A 97 6.83 -7.03 -4.93
CA GLY A 97 6.15 -8.33 -4.80
C GLY A 97 4.72 -8.21 -4.28
N ILE A 98 4.07 -7.06 -4.46
CA ILE A 98 2.65 -6.85 -4.12
C ILE A 98 1.83 -7.23 -5.36
N PRO A 99 1.07 -8.33 -5.34
CA PRO A 99 0.35 -8.80 -6.53
C PRO A 99 -0.62 -7.73 -7.03
N ARG A 100 -0.70 -7.54 -8.35
CA ARG A 100 -1.71 -6.66 -8.96
C ARG A 100 -3.11 -7.22 -8.69
N LEU A 101 -3.88 -6.57 -7.82
CA LEU A 101 -5.24 -6.99 -7.44
C LEU A 101 -6.34 -6.20 -8.15
N LEU A 102 -6.01 -5.02 -8.68
CA LEU A 102 -6.96 -4.11 -9.31
C LEU A 102 -6.50 -3.82 -10.74
N ASP A 103 -7.48 -3.61 -11.60
CA ASP A 103 -7.27 -3.01 -12.92
C ASP A 103 -7.46 -1.49 -12.83
N ALA A 104 -6.73 -0.75 -13.66
CA ALA A 104 -6.72 0.72 -13.59
C ALA A 104 -8.10 1.28 -13.96
N GLU A 105 -8.79 0.63 -14.90
CA GLU A 105 -10.12 0.97 -15.39
C GLU A 105 -11.19 0.81 -14.30
N ASP A 106 -11.03 -0.17 -13.41
CA ASP A 106 -11.95 -0.41 -12.29
C ASP A 106 -11.77 0.62 -11.16
N VAL A 107 -10.62 1.29 -11.12
CA VAL A 107 -10.33 2.36 -10.16
C VAL A 107 -10.63 3.74 -10.75
N ASP A 108 -10.43 3.96 -12.05
CA ASP A 108 -10.78 5.23 -12.73
C ASP A 108 -12.28 5.31 -13.09
N THR A 109 -13.12 5.11 -12.09
CA THR A 109 -14.58 5.24 -12.18
C THR A 109 -15.06 6.35 -11.25
N SER A 110 -16.30 6.81 -11.42
CA SER A 110 -16.90 7.82 -10.55
C SER A 110 -17.03 7.36 -9.10
N ILE A 111 -17.21 6.05 -8.88
CA ILE A 111 -17.39 5.44 -7.56
C ILE A 111 -16.61 4.13 -7.52
N PRO A 112 -15.30 4.17 -7.20
CA PRO A 112 -14.49 2.95 -7.05
C PRO A 112 -15.00 2.11 -5.88
N ASP A 113 -14.89 0.78 -5.97
CA ASP A 113 -15.30 -0.13 -4.90
C ASP A 113 -14.40 0.01 -3.67
N GLU A 114 -14.99 0.42 -2.54
CA GLU A 114 -14.25 0.75 -1.31
C GLU A 114 -13.46 -0.47 -0.79
N MET A 115 -14.09 -1.64 -0.78
CA MET A 115 -13.49 -2.86 -0.22
C MET A 115 -12.30 -3.35 -1.05
N SER A 116 -12.36 -3.19 -2.37
CA SER A 116 -11.28 -3.51 -3.29
C SER A 116 -10.07 -2.58 -3.06
N ILE A 117 -10.30 -1.28 -2.90
CA ILE A 117 -9.23 -0.32 -2.56
C ILE A 117 -8.63 -0.61 -1.19
N ILE A 118 -9.45 -0.83 -0.14
CA ILE A 118 -8.98 -1.19 1.21
C ILE A 118 -8.09 -2.43 1.16
N THR A 119 -8.58 -3.48 0.50
CA THR A 119 -7.87 -4.75 0.34
C THR A 119 -6.50 -4.52 -0.29
N TYR A 120 -6.45 -3.73 -1.36
CA TYR A 120 -5.20 -3.50 -2.05
C TYR A 120 -4.26 -2.64 -1.22
N VAL A 121 -4.72 -1.53 -0.62
CA VAL A 121 -3.90 -0.67 0.25
C VAL A 121 -3.39 -1.42 1.49
N ALA A 122 -4.17 -2.35 2.05
CA ALA A 122 -3.73 -3.21 3.15
C ALA A 122 -2.52 -4.07 2.73
N SER A 123 -2.49 -4.55 1.49
CA SER A 123 -1.32 -5.29 0.97
C SER A 123 -0.05 -4.42 0.91
N TYR A 124 -0.16 -3.13 0.55
CA TYR A 124 0.96 -2.17 0.64
C TYR A 124 1.41 -1.97 2.09
N TYR A 125 0.46 -1.78 3.01
CA TYR A 125 0.76 -1.61 4.43
C TYR A 125 1.56 -2.79 4.98
N HIS A 126 1.08 -4.02 4.75
CA HIS A 126 1.74 -5.24 5.24
C HIS A 126 3.15 -5.39 4.67
N THR A 127 3.33 -5.15 3.37
CA THR A 127 4.63 -5.23 2.71
C THR A 127 5.63 -4.23 3.30
N PHE A 128 5.25 -2.97 3.45
CA PHE A 128 6.14 -1.95 4.01
C PHE A 128 6.38 -2.12 5.52
N ALA A 129 5.40 -2.62 6.26
CA ALA A 129 5.57 -2.96 7.67
C ALA A 129 6.60 -4.09 7.85
N ARG A 130 6.53 -5.13 7.01
CA ARG A 130 7.51 -6.23 6.98
C ARG A 130 8.92 -5.72 6.67
N MET A 131 9.10 -4.95 5.59
CA MET A 131 10.40 -4.38 5.21
C MET A 131 11.03 -3.55 6.34
N LYS A 132 10.23 -2.72 7.01
CA LYS A 132 10.70 -1.91 8.16
C LYS A 132 11.15 -2.78 9.33
N ASN A 133 10.47 -3.89 9.59
CA ASN A 133 10.82 -4.81 10.67
C ASN A 133 12.11 -5.58 10.37
N GLU A 134 12.31 -6.01 9.12
CA GLU A 134 13.54 -6.68 8.67
C GLU A 134 14.76 -5.76 8.82
N MET A 135 14.65 -4.49 8.43
CA MET A 135 15.72 -3.49 8.62
C MET A 135 16.08 -3.30 10.09
N LYS A 136 15.08 -3.25 10.98
CA LYS A 136 15.31 -3.12 12.43
C LYS A 136 15.98 -4.35 13.01
N SER A 137 15.54 -5.55 12.61
CA SER A 137 16.12 -6.81 13.06
C SER A 137 17.59 -6.93 12.64
N GLY A 138 17.92 -6.61 11.39
CA GLY A 138 19.31 -6.60 10.92
C GLY A 138 20.22 -5.68 11.74
N ARG A 139 19.73 -4.49 12.09
CA ARG A 139 20.49 -3.53 12.92
C ARG A 139 20.69 -4.00 14.36
N ARG A 140 19.73 -4.74 14.92
CA ARG A 140 19.87 -5.36 16.25
C ARG A 140 20.94 -6.45 16.26
N ILE A 141 20.97 -7.30 15.23
CA ILE A 141 21.99 -8.35 15.09
C ILE A 141 23.39 -7.74 14.96
N ALA A 142 23.56 -6.73 14.10
CA ALA A 142 24.84 -6.04 13.92
C ALA A 142 25.38 -5.48 15.25
N ASN A 143 24.52 -4.86 16.07
CA ASN A 143 24.92 -4.30 17.37
C ASN A 143 25.30 -5.36 18.42
N VAL A 144 24.81 -6.60 18.30
CA VAL A 144 25.18 -7.69 19.22
C VAL A 144 26.55 -8.24 18.84
N THR A 145 26.79 -8.53 17.55
CA THR A 145 28.08 -9.05 17.09
C THR A 145 29.25 -8.09 17.37
N THR A 146 29.03 -6.78 17.37
CA THR A 146 30.09 -5.82 17.73
C THR A 146 30.45 -5.84 19.23
N ARG A 147 29.54 -6.26 20.11
CA ARG A 147 29.79 -6.33 21.57
C ARG A 147 30.50 -7.61 22.01
N ASP A 148 30.50 -8.64 21.17
CA ASP A 148 31.20 -9.89 21.44
C ASP A 148 32.66 -9.89 20.92
N LEU A 149 33.10 -8.77 20.32
CA LEU A 149 34.45 -8.58 19.75
C LEU A 149 35.30 -7.54 20.51
N GLU A 150 34.84 -7.05 21.65
CA GLU A 150 35.62 -6.25 22.63
C GLU A 150 35.89 -7.06 23.89
#